data_AF-A0AAN8PPC2-F1
#
_entry.id   AF-A0AAN8PPC2-F1
#
_cell.length_a   1.000
_cell.length_b   1.000
_cell.length_c   1.000
_cell.angle_alpha   90.00
_cell.angle_beta   90.00
_cell.angle_gamma   90.00
#
_symmetry.space_group_name_H-M   'P 1'
#
loop_
_entity.id
_entity.type
_entity.pdbx_description
1 polymer ?
#
loop_
_entity_poly.entity_id
_entity_poly.type
_entity_poly.pdbx_seq_one_letter_code
_entity_poly.pdbx_strand_id
1 'polypeptide(L)'
;MAEFYSPFVYWGQTKEYISLRVDLRVVTDEVINITEDGFKFEAVAVGVKGKNKYVIDIDLYLPIDTEKSQYKVTEKAVEVQLWKNGVGEIWPRLTEKTIKLHWLKIDFDKFHLEDDSEDERNNETGVIEDFDKNFLYDKDKHPMNFKLTYTFLYNLFQFLGFFYIFIRLQYKFIQNGEDAKTTAFEDVGNQMMLCQMVAILEVIHPMIGLVKTGWVAPFAQVFGRNLILFLLVLQEPLIQIAPVVWYLFVVWSFIELVRYPYYMFSSSNIEINLLTWLRYTLWIPLYPLGFLMEGTVVIMSIPLFEQSNKFSIMYPGSDRYILYFPWFLHGYLVLLALAAYKMMNYMYIQRKKKLGVGFKSKTSEKKKSA
;
A
#
# COMPACT_ATOMS: atom_id res chain seq x y z
N MET A 1 -41.30 0.61 -35.89
CA MET A 1 -39.98 1.16 -35.51
C MET A 1 -38.98 0.03 -35.70
N ALA A 2 -37.97 0.19 -36.56
CA ALA A 2 -36.95 -0.84 -36.71
C ALA A 2 -36.19 -0.96 -35.38
N GLU A 3 -36.26 -2.10 -34.72
CA GLU A 3 -35.49 -2.36 -33.51
C GLU A 3 -34.03 -2.58 -33.89
N PHE A 4 -33.19 -1.59 -33.60
CA PHE A 4 -31.75 -1.71 -33.77
C PHE A 4 -31.16 -2.40 -32.55
N TYR A 5 -30.38 -3.46 -32.77
CA TYR A 5 -29.71 -4.20 -31.71
C TYR A 5 -28.23 -3.83 -31.66
N SER A 6 -27.66 -3.73 -30.47
CA SER A 6 -26.21 -3.55 -30.28
C SER A 6 -25.58 -4.91 -29.91
N PRO A 7 -24.63 -5.42 -30.70
CA PRO A 7 -23.96 -6.69 -30.42
C PRO A 7 -22.87 -6.50 -29.35
N PHE A 8 -22.40 -7.60 -28.75
CA PHE A 8 -21.23 -7.52 -27.88
C PHE A 8 -19.98 -7.19 -28.69
N VAL A 9 -19.29 -6.14 -28.31
CA VAL A 9 -18.03 -5.70 -28.91
C VAL A 9 -16.95 -5.82 -27.86
N TYR A 10 -15.88 -6.54 -28.19
CA TYR A 10 -14.70 -6.66 -27.36
C TYR A 10 -13.61 -5.76 -27.92
N TRP A 11 -12.97 -4.94 -27.10
CA TRP A 11 -11.88 -4.06 -27.52
C TRP A 11 -10.60 -4.33 -26.74
N GLY A 12 -9.47 -4.27 -27.43
CA GLY A 12 -8.13 -4.39 -26.88
C GLY A 12 -7.20 -3.39 -27.57
N GLN A 13 -6.00 -3.19 -27.02
CA GLN A 13 -5.03 -2.26 -27.60
C GLN A 13 -3.60 -2.78 -27.50
N THR A 14 -2.79 -2.41 -28.48
CA THR A 14 -1.33 -2.52 -28.49
C THR A 14 -0.71 -1.12 -28.55
N LYS A 15 0.64 -1.03 -28.60
CA LYS A 15 1.36 0.25 -28.79
C LYS A 15 1.05 0.91 -30.14
N GLU A 16 0.60 0.13 -31.12
CA GLU A 16 0.49 0.55 -32.53
C GLU A 16 -0.96 0.59 -33.04
N TYR A 17 -1.81 -0.33 -32.59
CA TYR A 17 -3.19 -0.43 -33.08
C TYR A 17 -4.19 -0.79 -31.97
N ILE A 18 -5.46 -0.59 -32.26
CA ILE A 18 -6.61 -0.96 -31.45
C ILE A 18 -7.31 -2.11 -32.15
N SER A 19 -7.58 -3.20 -31.42
CA SER A 19 -8.33 -4.34 -31.95
C SER A 19 -9.76 -4.28 -31.45
N LEU A 20 -10.74 -4.24 -32.35
CA LEU A 20 -12.15 -4.43 -32.05
C LEU A 20 -12.59 -5.80 -32.58
N ARG A 21 -13.34 -6.53 -31.77
CA ARG A 21 -13.93 -7.82 -32.13
C ARG A 21 -15.42 -7.77 -31.85
N VAL A 22 -16.21 -7.75 -32.91
CA VAL A 22 -17.67 -7.76 -32.84
C VAL A 22 -18.14 -9.21 -32.92
N ASP A 23 -18.80 -9.70 -31.86
CA ASP A 23 -19.27 -11.09 -31.76
C ASP A 23 -20.60 -11.26 -32.51
N LEU A 24 -20.50 -11.47 -33.82
CA LEU A 24 -21.63 -11.69 -34.74
C LEU A 24 -21.35 -12.91 -35.62
N ARG A 25 -22.37 -13.75 -35.84
CA ARG A 25 -22.30 -14.92 -36.72
C ARG A 25 -23.11 -14.69 -37.99
N VAL A 26 -22.59 -15.17 -39.12
CA VAL A 26 -23.26 -15.11 -40.44
C VAL A 26 -23.67 -13.66 -40.79
N VAL A 27 -22.67 -12.83 -41.06
CA VAL A 27 -22.85 -11.41 -41.41
C VAL A 27 -23.27 -11.30 -42.89
N THR A 28 -24.33 -10.54 -43.15
CA THR A 28 -24.87 -10.22 -44.48
C THR A 28 -25.16 -8.72 -44.56
N ASP A 29 -24.94 -8.10 -45.72
CA ASP A 29 -25.13 -6.66 -45.95
C ASP A 29 -24.36 -5.75 -44.98
N GLU A 30 -23.03 -5.83 -44.99
CA GLU A 30 -22.16 -5.01 -44.14
C GLU A 30 -21.85 -3.64 -44.74
N VAL A 31 -22.03 -2.59 -43.93
CA VAL A 31 -21.61 -1.22 -44.22
C VAL A 31 -20.70 -0.78 -43.08
N ILE A 32 -19.41 -0.62 -43.37
CA ILE A 32 -18.39 -0.19 -42.41
C ILE A 32 -17.87 1.17 -42.86
N ASN A 33 -18.09 2.20 -42.06
CA ASN A 33 -17.53 3.52 -42.26
C ASN A 33 -16.53 3.82 -41.14
N ILE A 34 -15.25 3.87 -41.51
CA ILE A 34 -14.16 4.28 -40.64
C ILE A 34 -13.87 5.74 -40.96
N THR A 35 -14.09 6.62 -40.00
CA THR A 35 -13.75 8.05 -40.06
C THR A 35 -12.63 8.34 -39.07
N GLU A 36 -11.89 9.44 -39.25
CA GLU A 36 -10.75 9.80 -38.38
C GLU A 36 -11.14 9.82 -36.90
N ASP A 37 -12.35 10.28 -36.59
CA ASP A 37 -12.85 10.45 -35.21
C ASP A 37 -13.95 9.44 -34.82
N GLY A 38 -14.29 8.49 -35.68
CA GLY A 38 -15.45 7.63 -35.42
C GLY A 38 -15.51 6.34 -36.23
N PHE A 39 -16.15 5.33 -35.65
CA PHE A 39 -16.37 4.03 -36.25
C PHE A 39 -17.86 3.72 -36.30
N LYS A 40 -18.39 3.55 -37.51
CA LYS A 40 -19.78 3.12 -37.75
C LYS A 40 -19.81 1.77 -38.44
N PHE A 41 -20.59 0.86 -37.88
CA PHE A 41 -20.79 -0.47 -38.43
C PHE A 41 -22.28 -0.79 -38.44
N GLU A 42 -22.81 -1.13 -39.61
CA GLU A 42 -24.17 -1.59 -39.80
C GLU A 42 -24.17 -2.91 -40.56
N ALA A 43 -24.79 -3.95 -40.01
CA ALA A 43 -24.89 -5.24 -40.68
C ALA A 43 -26.11 -6.04 -40.25
N VAL A 44 -26.58 -6.95 -41.12
CA VAL A 44 -27.59 -7.95 -40.76
C VAL A 44 -26.87 -9.23 -40.37
N ALA A 45 -27.00 -9.65 -39.11
CA ALA A 45 -26.30 -10.81 -38.59
C ALA A 45 -27.19 -11.67 -37.70
N VAL A 46 -26.77 -12.91 -37.42
CA VAL A 46 -27.41 -13.79 -36.45
C VAL A 46 -26.69 -13.67 -35.12
N GLY A 47 -27.33 -13.01 -34.15
CA GLY A 47 -26.83 -12.92 -32.78
C GLY A 47 -27.65 -13.77 -31.79
N VAL A 48 -27.51 -13.46 -30.50
CA VAL A 48 -28.19 -14.18 -29.40
C VAL A 48 -29.73 -14.11 -29.50
N LYS A 49 -30.26 -13.09 -30.18
CA LYS A 49 -31.70 -12.86 -30.38
C LYS A 49 -32.21 -13.21 -31.80
N GLY A 50 -31.45 -13.98 -32.58
CA GLY A 50 -31.80 -14.34 -33.96
C GLY A 50 -31.24 -13.38 -35.01
N LYS A 51 -31.80 -13.41 -36.23
CA LYS A 51 -31.37 -12.60 -37.38
C LYS A 51 -31.92 -11.17 -37.25
N ASN A 52 -31.07 -10.23 -36.86
CA ASN A 52 -31.45 -8.84 -36.65
C ASN A 52 -30.48 -7.88 -37.35
N LYS A 53 -30.91 -6.63 -37.53
CA LYS A 53 -30.05 -5.54 -37.98
C LYS A 53 -29.30 -4.96 -36.78
N TYR A 54 -27.97 -4.99 -36.86
CA TYR A 54 -27.08 -4.49 -35.84
C TYR A 54 -26.48 -3.16 -36.30
N VAL A 55 -26.50 -2.15 -35.43
CA VAL A 55 -25.90 -0.84 -35.69
C VAL A 55 -25.00 -0.49 -34.51
N ILE A 56 -23.78 -0.07 -34.82
CA ILE A 56 -22.74 0.36 -33.89
C ILE A 56 -22.27 1.73 -34.36
N ASP A 57 -22.24 2.69 -33.44
CA ASP A 57 -21.72 4.04 -33.66
C ASP A 57 -20.83 4.38 -32.46
N ILE A 58 -19.54 4.59 -32.72
CA ILE A 58 -18.51 4.84 -31.70
C ILE A 58 -17.73 6.09 -32.10
N ASP A 59 -17.86 7.15 -31.32
CA ASP A 59 -16.97 8.32 -31.38
C ASP A 59 -15.64 7.96 -30.69
N LEU A 60 -14.52 7.93 -31.40
CA LEU A 60 -13.21 7.49 -30.89
C LEU A 60 -12.57 8.54 -29.98
N TYR A 61 -11.73 8.10 -29.03
CA TYR A 61 -11.05 8.99 -28.08
C TYR A 61 -10.00 9.90 -28.73
N LEU A 62 -9.24 9.38 -29.70
CA LEU A 62 -8.22 10.12 -30.45
C LEU A 62 -8.32 9.77 -31.95
N PRO A 63 -7.81 10.62 -32.84
CA PRO A 63 -7.86 10.37 -34.28
C PRO A 63 -7.01 9.15 -34.68
N ILE A 64 -7.53 8.37 -35.63
CA ILE A 64 -6.89 7.16 -36.17
C ILE A 64 -6.43 7.35 -37.62
N ASP A 65 -5.43 6.56 -38.03
CA ASP A 65 -4.94 6.50 -39.40
C ASP A 65 -5.88 5.60 -40.24
N THR A 66 -6.67 6.23 -41.12
CA THR A 66 -7.69 5.55 -41.93
C THR A 66 -7.08 4.68 -43.04
N GLU A 67 -5.86 4.99 -43.52
CA GLU A 67 -5.23 4.26 -44.63
C GLU A 67 -4.65 2.92 -44.19
N LYS A 68 -4.22 2.81 -42.93
CA LYS A 68 -3.65 1.56 -42.37
C LYS A 68 -4.69 0.68 -41.67
N SER A 69 -5.86 1.22 -41.37
CA SER A 69 -6.91 0.50 -40.65
C SER A 69 -7.50 -0.63 -41.51
N GLN A 70 -7.50 -1.84 -40.97
CA GLN A 70 -7.96 -3.05 -41.68
C GLN A 70 -9.14 -3.67 -40.96
N TYR A 71 -10.04 -4.31 -41.71
CA TYR A 71 -11.09 -5.14 -41.16
C TYR A 71 -11.09 -6.52 -41.81
N LYS A 72 -11.42 -7.53 -41.02
CA LYS A 72 -11.51 -8.93 -41.42
C LYS A 72 -12.81 -9.52 -40.91
N VAL A 73 -13.64 -9.94 -41.85
CA VAL A 73 -14.93 -10.56 -41.57
C VAL A 73 -14.72 -12.06 -41.57
N THR A 74 -14.98 -12.70 -40.43
CA THR A 74 -14.93 -14.16 -40.27
C THR A 74 -16.35 -14.68 -40.03
N GLU A 75 -16.62 -15.94 -40.34
CA GLU A 75 -17.94 -16.57 -40.12
C GLU A 75 -18.45 -16.48 -38.66
N LYS A 76 -17.52 -16.28 -37.71
CA LYS A 76 -17.77 -16.27 -36.26
C LYS A 76 -17.70 -14.87 -35.62
N ALA A 77 -17.04 -13.90 -36.25
CA ALA A 77 -16.83 -12.56 -35.69
C ALA A 77 -16.32 -11.59 -36.76
N VAL A 78 -16.56 -10.29 -36.56
CA VAL A 78 -15.90 -9.22 -37.33
C VAL A 78 -14.75 -8.67 -36.51
N GLU A 79 -13.54 -8.79 -37.03
CA GLU A 79 -12.33 -8.25 -36.42
C GLU A 79 -11.92 -6.96 -37.14
N VAL A 80 -11.70 -5.88 -36.40
CA VAL A 80 -11.26 -4.59 -36.93
C VAL A 80 -9.98 -4.18 -36.23
N GLN A 81 -9.00 -3.74 -36.99
CA GLN A 81 -7.72 -3.21 -36.51
C GLN A 81 -7.62 -1.74 -36.91
N LEU A 82 -7.69 -0.85 -35.93
CA LEU A 82 -7.59 0.60 -36.11
C LEU A 82 -6.19 1.06 -35.74
N TRP A 83 -5.46 1.68 -36.66
CA TRP A 83 -4.08 2.13 -36.40
C TRP A 83 -4.07 3.50 -35.72
N LYS A 84 -3.27 3.62 -34.65
CA LYS A 84 -3.13 4.88 -33.91
C LYS A 84 -2.22 5.84 -34.67
N ASN A 85 -2.53 7.13 -34.64
CA ASN A 85 -1.66 8.17 -35.24
C ASN A 85 -0.40 8.43 -34.38
N GLY A 86 -0.51 8.35 -33.05
CA GLY A 86 0.61 8.47 -32.11
C GLY A 86 1.28 7.13 -31.81
N VAL A 87 2.59 7.02 -32.07
CA VAL A 87 3.39 5.84 -31.71
C VAL A 87 3.54 5.74 -30.19
N GLY A 88 2.99 4.69 -29.58
CA GLY A 88 3.14 4.41 -28.15
C GLY A 88 2.10 5.04 -27.22
N GLU A 89 1.02 5.62 -27.76
CA GLU A 89 -0.06 6.20 -26.94
C GLU A 89 -1.02 5.12 -26.42
N ILE A 90 -1.25 5.11 -25.10
CA ILE A 90 -2.18 4.18 -24.44
C ILE A 90 -3.52 4.89 -24.26
N TRP A 91 -4.58 4.30 -24.79
CA TRP A 91 -5.93 4.87 -24.69
C TRP A 91 -6.58 4.43 -23.38
N PRO A 92 -6.98 5.36 -22.49
CA PRO A 92 -7.68 5.01 -21.25
C PRO A 92 -9.13 4.61 -21.49
N ARG A 93 -9.71 5.00 -22.64
CA ARG A 93 -11.07 4.66 -23.07
C ARG A 93 -11.15 4.62 -24.58
N LEU A 94 -12.09 3.84 -25.12
CA LEU A 94 -12.35 3.78 -26.56
C LEU A 94 -13.12 5.02 -27.05
N THR A 95 -14.05 5.55 -26.23
CA THR A 95 -14.95 6.63 -26.63
C THR A 95 -14.47 8.03 -26.20
N GLU A 96 -14.72 9.05 -27.02
CA GLU A 96 -14.46 10.45 -26.66
C GLU A 96 -15.24 10.86 -25.40
N LYS A 97 -16.54 10.56 -25.37
CA LYS A 97 -17.43 10.85 -24.24
C LYS A 97 -17.40 9.73 -23.22
N THR A 98 -17.57 10.10 -21.95
CA THR A 98 -17.71 9.16 -20.81
C THR A 98 -19.11 8.54 -20.79
N ILE A 99 -19.48 7.81 -21.85
CA ILE A 99 -20.76 7.12 -21.97
C ILE A 99 -20.50 5.62 -21.79
N LYS A 100 -21.18 5.00 -20.82
CA LYS A 100 -21.05 3.56 -20.56
C LYS A 100 -21.91 2.78 -21.55
N LEU A 101 -21.27 2.20 -22.56
CA LEU A 101 -21.90 1.31 -23.52
C LEU A 101 -21.99 -0.11 -22.94
N HIS A 102 -23.18 -0.56 -22.53
CA HIS A 102 -23.39 -1.88 -21.90
C HIS A 102 -22.95 -3.08 -22.75
N TRP A 103 -22.81 -2.87 -24.06
CA TRP A 103 -22.42 -3.88 -25.02
C TRP A 103 -20.91 -3.89 -25.33
N LEU A 104 -20.14 -2.89 -24.87
CA LEU A 104 -18.69 -2.80 -25.05
C LEU A 104 -17.96 -3.44 -23.86
N LYS A 105 -17.10 -4.42 -24.13
CA LYS A 105 -16.31 -5.20 -23.16
C LYS A 105 -14.84 -5.18 -23.55
N ILE A 106 -13.94 -5.49 -22.61
CA ILE A 106 -12.50 -5.57 -22.88
C ILE A 106 -12.16 -6.98 -23.39
N ASP A 107 -11.32 -7.07 -24.42
CA ASP A 107 -10.71 -8.30 -24.91
C ASP A 107 -9.38 -8.55 -24.17
N PHE A 108 -9.41 -9.34 -23.10
CA PHE A 108 -8.22 -9.65 -22.30
C PHE A 108 -7.19 -10.48 -23.07
N ASP A 109 -7.61 -11.26 -24.07
CA ASP A 109 -6.73 -12.14 -24.86
C ASP A 109 -5.86 -11.34 -25.85
N LYS A 110 -6.25 -10.10 -26.18
CA LYS A 110 -5.54 -9.23 -27.14
C LYS A 110 -4.87 -8.02 -26.47
N PHE A 111 -4.87 -7.96 -25.13
CA PHE A 111 -4.20 -6.90 -24.38
C PHE A 111 -2.74 -7.30 -24.10
N HIS A 112 -1.90 -7.29 -25.13
CA HIS A 112 -0.47 -7.58 -24.99
C HIS A 112 0.32 -6.29 -24.76
N LEU A 113 0.69 -6.05 -23.51
CA LEU A 113 1.81 -5.20 -23.14
C LEU A 113 3.03 -6.12 -23.04
N GLU A 114 3.81 -6.27 -24.11
CA GLU A 114 5.04 -7.08 -24.07
C GLU A 114 6.10 -6.45 -23.15
N ASP A 115 6.74 -7.36 -22.42
CA ASP A 115 7.80 -7.27 -21.41
C ASP A 115 8.92 -6.27 -21.71
N ASP A 116 9.24 -5.45 -20.71
CA ASP A 116 10.63 -5.04 -20.44
C ASP A 116 11.06 -5.70 -19.12
N SER A 117 11.87 -6.76 -19.27
CA SER A 117 12.95 -7.21 -18.37
C SER A 117 12.76 -7.13 -16.83
N GLU A 118 12.73 -8.31 -16.21
CA GLU A 118 13.18 -8.66 -14.86
C GLU A 118 13.39 -7.51 -13.85
N ASP A 119 12.31 -7.18 -13.11
CA ASP A 119 12.27 -6.87 -11.67
C ASP A 119 11.17 -5.84 -11.38
N GLU A 120 9.92 -6.26 -11.14
CA GLU A 120 8.96 -5.48 -10.32
C GLU A 120 7.63 -6.20 -10.06
N ARG A 121 7.58 -7.06 -9.03
CA ARG A 121 6.34 -7.60 -8.44
C ARG A 121 5.44 -6.53 -7.76
N ASN A 122 5.59 -5.25 -8.09
CA ASN A 122 4.87 -4.13 -7.45
C ASN A 122 4.32 -3.07 -8.43
N ASN A 123 4.61 -3.14 -9.74
CA ASN A 123 4.18 -2.10 -10.68
C ASN A 123 3.04 -2.53 -11.62
N GLU A 124 2.73 -3.82 -11.76
CA GLU A 124 1.56 -4.29 -12.52
C GLU A 124 0.23 -3.84 -11.90
N THR A 125 0.19 -3.57 -10.60
CA THR A 125 -0.98 -3.01 -9.94
C THR A 125 -1.25 -1.55 -10.30
N GLY A 126 -0.27 -0.76 -10.74
CA GLY A 126 -0.45 0.68 -10.95
C GLY A 126 -1.33 1.03 -12.16
N VAL A 127 -1.15 0.32 -13.27
CA VAL A 127 -1.89 0.57 -14.52
C VAL A 127 -3.32 0.04 -14.43
N ILE A 128 -3.51 -1.09 -13.74
CA ILE A 128 -4.84 -1.63 -13.43
C ILE A 128 -5.53 -0.76 -12.37
N GLU A 129 -4.81 -0.22 -11.37
CA GLU A 129 -5.38 0.64 -10.32
C GLU A 129 -5.91 1.99 -10.83
N ASP A 130 -5.29 2.61 -11.83
CA ASP A 130 -5.81 3.84 -12.43
C ASP A 130 -7.03 3.57 -13.34
N PHE A 131 -7.10 2.37 -13.92
CA PHE A 131 -8.26 1.92 -14.70
C PHE A 131 -9.45 1.56 -13.79
N ASP A 132 -9.20 0.89 -12.66
CA ASP A 132 -10.22 0.45 -11.69
C ASP A 132 -10.75 1.64 -10.85
N LYS A 133 -9.90 2.62 -10.50
CA LYS A 133 -10.31 3.84 -9.79
C LYS A 133 -11.30 4.70 -10.59
N ASN A 134 -11.14 4.76 -11.92
CA ASN A 134 -12.05 5.49 -12.78
C ASN A 134 -13.37 4.72 -13.04
N PHE A 135 -13.37 3.38 -12.89
CA PHE A 135 -14.57 2.55 -13.06
C PHE A 135 -15.40 2.39 -11.78
N LEU A 136 -14.81 2.66 -10.60
CA LEU A 136 -15.46 2.59 -9.30
C LEU A 136 -16.03 3.94 -8.81
N TYR A 137 -15.91 5.01 -9.60
CA TYR A 137 -16.40 6.35 -9.24
C TYR A 137 -17.88 6.60 -9.59
N ASP A 138 -18.67 5.55 -9.80
CA ASP A 138 -20.11 5.69 -9.78
C ASP A 138 -20.81 4.42 -9.31
N LYS A 139 -20.95 4.30 -7.99
CA LYS A 139 -21.99 3.49 -7.38
C LYS A 139 -22.36 4.08 -6.03
N ASP A 140 -23.33 4.99 -6.10
CA ASP A 140 -24.41 5.20 -5.12
C ASP A 140 -24.10 5.00 -3.64
N LYS A 141 -24.18 6.09 -2.87
CA LYS A 141 -24.64 6.13 -1.46
C LYS A 141 -24.40 4.84 -0.65
N HIS A 142 -23.14 4.52 -0.37
CA HIS A 142 -22.83 3.55 0.67
C HIS A 142 -22.61 4.26 2.01
N PRO A 143 -23.15 3.74 3.13
CA PRO A 143 -22.79 4.22 4.46
C PRO A 143 -21.27 4.05 4.58
N MET A 144 -20.55 5.08 5.02
CA MET A 144 -19.14 5.05 5.46
C MET A 144 -18.41 3.71 5.18
N ASN A 145 -17.56 3.68 4.15
CA ASN A 145 -16.79 2.50 3.74
C ASN A 145 -16.16 1.83 4.97
N PHE A 146 -16.73 0.69 5.41
CA PHE A 146 -16.43 0.08 6.71
C PHE A 146 -14.92 -0.11 6.93
N LYS A 147 -14.17 -0.47 5.87
CA LYS A 147 -12.71 -0.62 5.91
C LYS A 147 -12.00 0.70 6.22
N LEU A 148 -12.44 1.78 5.58
CA LEU A 148 -11.90 3.13 5.78
C LEU A 148 -12.20 3.62 7.20
N THR A 149 -13.45 3.50 7.64
CA THR A 149 -13.88 3.91 8.99
C THR A 149 -13.16 3.13 10.06
N TYR A 150 -13.07 1.80 9.93
CA TYR A 150 -12.34 0.96 10.87
C TYR A 150 -10.85 1.34 10.94
N THR A 151 -10.20 1.49 9.79
CA THR A 151 -8.77 1.84 9.74
C THR A 151 -8.54 3.23 10.33
N PHE A 152 -9.42 4.18 10.06
CA PHE A 152 -9.35 5.52 10.66
C PHE A 152 -9.51 5.47 12.19
N LEU A 153 -10.52 4.77 12.70
CA LEU A 153 -10.77 4.63 14.14
C LEU A 153 -9.63 3.89 14.86
N TYR A 154 -9.07 2.86 14.23
CA TYR A 154 -7.90 2.15 14.74
C TYR A 154 -6.70 3.10 14.90
N ASN A 155 -6.36 3.85 13.84
CA ASN A 155 -5.25 4.79 13.89
C ASN A 155 -5.52 5.93 14.88
N LEU A 156 -6.77 6.39 15.00
CA LEU A 156 -7.16 7.39 16.00
C LEU A 156 -6.99 6.87 17.42
N PHE A 157 -7.44 5.64 17.71
CA PHE A 157 -7.26 5.02 19.03
C PHE A 157 -5.79 4.92 19.40
N GLN A 158 -4.96 4.44 18.47
CA GLN A 158 -3.53 4.35 18.67
C GLN A 158 -2.89 5.73 18.87
N PHE A 159 -3.25 6.72 18.06
CA PHE A 159 -2.78 8.10 18.22
C PHE A 159 -3.10 8.65 19.60
N LEU A 160 -4.34 8.52 20.07
CA LEU A 160 -4.75 9.00 21.40
C LEU A 160 -3.98 8.30 22.52
N GLY A 161 -3.75 6.98 22.41
CA GLY A 161 -2.98 6.22 23.37
C GLY A 161 -1.53 6.71 23.48
N PHE A 162 -0.82 6.81 22.36
CA PHE A 162 0.56 7.31 22.35
C PHE A 162 0.68 8.80 22.68
N PHE A 163 -0.33 9.61 22.32
CA PHE A 163 -0.41 11.02 22.72
C PHE A 163 -0.54 11.16 24.23
N TYR A 164 -1.42 10.39 24.86
CA TYR A 164 -1.55 10.35 26.32
C TYR A 164 -0.22 9.95 26.98
N ILE A 165 0.42 8.87 26.51
CA ILE A 165 1.71 8.39 27.04
C ILE A 165 2.77 9.50 26.95
N PHE A 166 2.93 10.11 25.76
CA PHE A 166 3.93 11.14 25.54
C PHE A 166 3.71 12.35 26.45
N ILE A 167 2.48 12.89 26.48
CA ILE A 167 2.17 14.06 27.32
C ILE A 167 2.33 13.74 28.80
N ARG A 168 1.91 12.56 29.26
CA ARG A 168 2.06 12.16 30.68
C ARG A 168 3.53 12.08 31.09
N LEU A 169 4.39 11.52 30.24
CA LEU A 169 5.84 11.45 30.47
C LEU A 169 6.47 12.84 30.55
N GLN A 170 6.14 13.73 29.61
CA GLN A 170 6.66 15.10 29.63
C GLN A 170 6.15 15.89 30.83
N TYR A 171 4.87 15.77 31.17
CA TYR A 171 4.27 16.45 32.31
C TYR A 171 4.95 16.05 33.63
N LYS A 172 5.16 14.75 33.86
CA LYS A 172 5.85 14.26 35.06
C LYS A 172 7.31 14.67 35.10
N PHE A 173 8.00 14.69 33.96
CA PHE A 173 9.37 15.20 33.88
C PHE A 173 9.45 16.69 34.22
N ILE A 174 8.49 17.50 33.78
CA ILE A 174 8.44 18.93 34.14
C ILE A 174 8.19 19.13 35.65
N GLN A 175 7.40 18.27 36.29
CA GLN A 175 7.10 18.38 37.72
C GLN A 175 8.23 17.89 38.63
N ASN A 176 8.80 16.73 38.31
CA ASN A 176 9.69 16.00 39.22
C ASN A 176 11.14 15.94 38.72
N GLY A 177 11.44 16.49 37.55
CA GLY A 177 12.78 16.47 36.96
C GLY A 177 13.28 15.05 36.69
N GLU A 178 14.53 14.78 37.07
CA GLU A 178 15.21 13.50 36.83
C GLU A 178 14.53 12.31 37.53
N ASP A 179 13.89 12.54 38.69
CA ASP A 179 13.18 11.48 39.44
C ASP A 179 11.96 10.95 38.68
N ALA A 180 11.41 11.71 37.72
CA ALA A 180 10.33 11.23 36.85
C ALA A 180 10.76 10.05 35.97
N LYS A 181 12.07 9.88 35.71
CA LYS A 181 12.57 8.84 34.82
C LYS A 181 12.47 7.44 35.45
N THR A 182 12.57 7.36 36.77
CA THR A 182 12.50 6.08 37.50
C THR A 182 11.06 5.61 37.73
N THR A 183 10.08 6.50 37.60
CA THR A 183 8.64 6.21 37.77
C THR A 183 7.91 6.07 36.43
N ALA A 184 8.63 6.11 35.31
CA ALA A 184 8.06 6.09 33.96
C ALA A 184 7.21 4.84 33.68
N PHE A 185 7.70 3.67 34.06
CA PHE A 185 6.95 2.42 33.85
C PHE A 185 5.71 2.33 34.74
N GLU A 186 5.80 2.78 35.99
CA GLU A 186 4.65 2.83 36.91
C GLU A 186 3.55 3.76 36.38
N ASP A 187 3.94 4.94 35.87
CA ASP A 187 2.99 5.96 35.42
C ASP A 187 2.28 5.63 34.09
N VAL A 188 2.96 5.00 33.13
CA VAL A 188 2.41 4.78 31.77
C VAL A 188 2.60 3.37 31.20
N GLY A 189 3.20 2.44 31.95
CA GLY A 189 3.53 1.10 31.48
C GLY A 189 2.31 0.30 31.02
N ASN A 190 1.20 0.39 31.74
CA ASN A 190 -0.05 -0.29 31.36
C ASN A 190 -0.61 0.22 30.02
N GLN A 191 -0.57 1.53 29.80
CA GLN A 191 -1.02 2.16 28.56
C GLN A 191 -0.09 1.80 27.41
N MET A 192 1.23 1.79 27.64
CA MET A 192 2.22 1.35 26.65
C MET A 192 1.97 -0.11 26.26
N MET A 193 1.75 -1.01 27.22
CA MET A 193 1.43 -2.41 26.97
C MET A 193 0.14 -2.55 26.16
N LEU A 194 -0.93 -1.83 26.51
CA LEU A 194 -2.19 -1.86 25.77
C LEU A 194 -1.99 -1.44 24.30
N CYS A 195 -1.34 -0.30 24.06
CA CYS A 195 -1.05 0.18 22.71
C CYS A 195 -0.24 -0.83 21.89
N GLN A 196 0.75 -1.47 22.51
CA GLN A 196 1.61 -2.46 21.88
C GLN A 196 0.89 -3.79 21.58
N MET A 197 -0.03 -4.23 22.45
CA MET A 197 -0.90 -5.38 22.15
C MET A 197 -1.82 -5.08 20.98
N VAL A 198 -2.43 -3.90 20.96
CA VAL A 198 -3.29 -3.47 19.85
C VAL A 198 -2.49 -3.31 18.55
N ALA A 199 -1.19 -2.97 18.63
CA ALA A 199 -0.30 -2.86 17.47
C ALA A 199 -0.05 -4.20 16.76
N ILE A 200 -0.35 -5.35 17.37
CA ILE A 200 -0.36 -6.65 16.65
C ILE A 200 -1.33 -6.60 15.47
N LEU A 201 -2.41 -5.83 15.55
CA LEU A 201 -3.33 -5.64 14.44
C LEU A 201 -2.66 -5.01 13.21
N GLU A 202 -1.56 -4.26 13.35
CA GLU A 202 -0.80 -3.72 12.21
C GLU A 202 -0.13 -4.80 11.37
N VAL A 203 0.13 -5.97 11.98
CA VAL A 203 0.65 -7.14 11.26
C VAL A 203 -0.51 -7.88 10.59
N ILE A 204 -1.67 -7.93 11.25
CA ILE A 204 -2.85 -8.64 10.77
C ILE A 204 -3.49 -7.90 9.61
N HIS A 205 -3.65 -6.57 9.66
CA HIS A 205 -4.35 -5.80 8.63
C HIS A 205 -3.81 -6.07 7.21
N PRO A 206 -2.49 -6.08 6.97
CA PRO A 206 -1.97 -6.42 5.65
C PRO A 206 -2.07 -7.91 5.33
N MET A 207 -2.01 -8.83 6.32
CA MET A 207 -2.18 -10.27 6.09
C MET A 207 -3.59 -10.63 5.59
N ILE A 208 -4.62 -9.93 6.07
CA ILE A 208 -6.02 -10.14 5.63
C ILE A 208 -6.43 -9.22 4.46
N GLY A 209 -5.49 -8.45 3.90
CA GLY A 209 -5.75 -7.55 2.77
C GLY A 209 -6.60 -6.32 3.10
N LEU A 210 -6.67 -5.88 4.37
CA LEU A 210 -7.26 -4.60 4.73
C LEU A 210 -6.40 -3.41 4.26
N VAL A 211 -5.08 -3.59 4.21
CA VAL A 211 -4.11 -2.59 3.75
C VAL A 211 -3.17 -3.20 2.72
N LYS A 212 -2.90 -2.50 1.61
CA LYS A 212 -2.09 -2.98 0.47
C LYS A 212 -0.57 -2.98 0.71
N THR A 213 -0.11 -3.01 1.96
CA THR A 213 1.32 -2.94 2.31
C THR A 213 1.88 -4.31 2.67
N GLY A 214 3.21 -4.51 2.62
CA GLY A 214 3.83 -5.75 3.13
C GLY A 214 3.71 -5.88 4.65
N TRP A 215 3.53 -7.11 5.15
CA TRP A 215 3.39 -7.42 6.58
C TRP A 215 4.72 -7.58 7.34
N VAL A 216 5.82 -7.85 6.63
CA VAL A 216 7.13 -8.18 7.23
C VAL A 216 7.72 -7.03 8.05
N ALA A 217 7.63 -5.80 7.55
CA ALA A 217 8.17 -4.63 8.26
C ALA A 217 7.37 -4.32 9.54
N PRO A 218 6.02 -4.23 9.51
CA PRO A 218 5.21 -4.15 10.73
C PRO A 218 5.48 -5.29 11.72
N PHE A 219 5.61 -6.52 11.22
CA PHE A 219 5.92 -7.68 12.05
C PHE A 219 7.24 -7.49 12.82
N ALA A 220 8.32 -7.19 12.11
CA ALA A 220 9.63 -7.00 12.74
C ALA A 220 9.62 -5.86 13.79
N GLN A 221 8.92 -4.76 13.50
CA GLN A 221 8.80 -3.61 14.40
C GLN A 221 7.97 -3.93 15.66
N VAL A 222 6.79 -4.52 15.50
CA VAL A 222 5.90 -4.85 16.62
C VAL A 222 6.50 -5.98 17.47
N PHE A 223 7.05 -7.01 16.83
CA PHE A 223 7.68 -8.13 17.52
C PHE A 223 8.90 -7.68 18.34
N GLY A 224 9.81 -6.88 17.76
CA GLY A 224 10.97 -6.36 18.46
C GLY A 224 10.60 -5.54 19.71
N ARG A 225 9.64 -4.60 19.57
CA ARG A 225 9.16 -3.80 20.70
C ARG A 225 8.47 -4.65 21.77
N ASN A 226 7.69 -5.65 21.38
CA ASN A 226 7.01 -6.55 22.31
C ASN A 226 7.99 -7.45 23.07
N LEU A 227 9.07 -7.91 22.44
CA LEU A 227 10.13 -8.63 23.16
C LEU A 227 10.74 -7.75 24.26
N ILE A 228 11.13 -6.51 23.92
CA ILE A 228 11.70 -5.60 24.92
C ILE A 228 10.71 -5.32 26.06
N LEU A 229 9.45 -4.98 25.73
CA LEU A 229 8.47 -4.57 26.73
C LEU A 229 8.00 -5.72 27.62
N PHE A 230 7.54 -6.83 27.03
CA PHE A 230 6.88 -7.91 27.78
C PHE A 230 7.84 -8.94 28.34
N LEU A 231 8.98 -9.19 27.65
CA LEU A 231 9.94 -10.21 28.06
C LEU A 231 11.02 -9.64 28.98
N LEU A 232 11.37 -8.35 28.83
CA LEU A 232 12.42 -7.71 29.64
C LEU A 232 11.84 -6.73 30.65
N VAL A 233 11.31 -5.59 30.20
CA VAL A 233 10.88 -4.50 31.08
C VAL A 233 9.80 -4.95 32.07
N LEU A 234 8.76 -5.62 31.61
CA LEU A 234 7.68 -6.10 32.49
C LEU A 234 8.17 -7.13 33.51
N GLN A 235 9.20 -7.90 33.18
CA GLN A 235 9.63 -9.05 33.99
C GLN A 235 10.58 -8.68 35.11
N GLU A 236 11.26 -7.54 35.02
CA GLU A 236 12.33 -7.19 35.95
C GLU A 236 12.11 -5.79 36.55
N PRO A 237 11.74 -5.68 37.85
CA PRO A 237 11.50 -4.40 38.50
C PRO A 237 12.69 -3.43 38.43
N LEU A 238 13.93 -3.94 38.47
CA LEU A 238 15.12 -3.11 38.34
C LEU A 238 15.25 -2.45 36.97
N ILE A 239 14.75 -3.11 35.92
CA ILE A 239 14.67 -2.51 34.58
C ILE A 239 13.54 -1.49 34.52
N GLN A 240 12.40 -1.73 35.17
CA GLN A 240 11.26 -0.78 35.18
C GLN A 240 11.63 0.59 35.73
N ILE A 241 12.48 0.62 36.76
CA ILE A 241 12.95 1.86 37.39
C ILE A 241 14.16 2.48 36.69
N ALA A 242 14.73 1.82 35.68
CA ALA A 242 15.91 2.31 34.99
C ALA A 242 15.55 3.52 34.11
N PRO A 243 16.31 4.63 34.17
CA PRO A 243 16.02 5.83 33.37
C PRO A 243 15.93 5.59 31.85
N VAL A 244 16.60 4.54 31.34
CA VAL A 244 16.53 4.12 29.94
C VAL A 244 15.09 3.84 29.48
N VAL A 245 14.21 3.35 30.37
CA VAL A 245 12.81 3.06 30.04
C VAL A 245 12.04 4.34 29.72
N TRP A 246 12.30 5.44 30.46
CA TRP A 246 11.70 6.73 30.15
C TRP A 246 12.12 7.21 28.76
N TYR A 247 13.41 7.16 28.43
CA TYR A 247 13.91 7.56 27.11
C TYR A 247 13.33 6.69 26.00
N LEU A 248 13.29 5.38 26.21
CA LEU A 248 12.70 4.42 25.29
C LEU A 248 11.24 4.76 25.01
N PHE A 249 10.43 4.99 26.05
CA PHE A 249 9.01 5.29 25.91
C PHE A 249 8.77 6.65 25.24
N VAL A 250 9.60 7.66 25.50
CA VAL A 250 9.52 8.95 24.81
C VAL A 250 9.81 8.80 23.32
N VAL A 251 10.88 8.07 22.95
CA VAL A 251 11.24 7.84 21.54
C VAL A 251 10.16 7.02 20.83
N TRP A 252 9.71 5.94 21.46
CA TRP A 252 8.65 5.08 20.94
C TRP A 252 7.32 5.82 20.80
N SER A 253 6.96 6.72 21.72
CA SER A 253 5.70 7.47 21.59
C SER A 253 5.80 8.61 20.59
N PHE A 254 6.93 9.32 20.52
CA PHE A 254 7.09 10.49 19.64
C PHE A 254 6.98 10.15 18.16
N ILE A 255 7.58 9.04 17.72
CA ILE A 255 7.44 8.57 16.34
C ILE A 255 5.98 8.26 15.98
N GLU A 256 5.22 7.74 16.94
CA GLU A 256 3.83 7.34 16.76
C GLU A 256 2.89 8.53 16.63
N LEU A 257 3.21 9.65 17.29
CA LEU A 257 2.47 10.91 17.15
C LEU A 257 2.47 11.46 15.71
N VAL A 258 3.44 11.06 14.89
CA VAL A 258 3.49 11.42 13.47
C VAL A 258 2.97 10.29 12.59
N ARG A 259 3.27 9.04 12.94
CA ARG A 259 2.89 7.87 12.14
C ARG A 259 1.38 7.70 12.05
N TYR A 260 0.66 7.72 13.17
CA TYR A 260 -0.77 7.46 13.15
C TYR A 260 -1.57 8.56 12.47
N PRO A 261 -1.31 9.87 12.69
CA PRO A 261 -1.97 10.90 11.91
C PRO A 261 -1.69 10.78 10.41
N TYR A 262 -0.45 10.43 10.02
CA TYR A 262 -0.13 10.20 8.61
C TYR A 262 -1.02 9.10 8.01
N TYR A 263 -1.18 7.98 8.71
CA TYR A 263 -2.06 6.89 8.25
C TYR A 263 -3.55 7.25 8.27
N MET A 264 -4.01 8.06 9.24
CA MET A 264 -5.39 8.56 9.27
C MET A 264 -5.71 9.39 8.02
N PHE A 265 -4.89 10.39 7.71
CA PHE A 265 -5.13 11.28 6.56
C PHE A 265 -4.90 10.55 5.23
N SER A 266 -3.86 9.71 5.14
CA SER A 266 -3.59 8.92 3.94
C SER A 266 -4.70 7.92 3.64
N SER A 267 -5.35 7.34 4.66
CA SER A 267 -6.51 6.46 4.45
C SER A 267 -7.69 7.21 3.85
N SER A 268 -7.88 8.48 4.24
CA SER A 268 -8.91 9.37 3.70
C SER A 268 -8.51 10.06 2.39
N ASN A 269 -7.41 9.64 1.74
CA ASN A 269 -6.86 10.24 0.52
C ASN A 269 -6.49 11.73 0.65
N ILE A 270 -6.19 12.18 1.87
CA ILE A 270 -5.71 13.53 2.17
C ILE A 270 -4.20 13.46 2.40
N GLU A 271 -3.42 14.14 1.57
CA GLU A 271 -1.97 14.22 1.71
C GLU A 271 -1.55 15.58 2.28
N ILE A 272 -1.04 15.58 3.52
CA ILE A 272 -0.50 16.79 4.16
C ILE A 272 1.03 16.79 3.99
N ASN A 273 1.55 17.73 3.19
CA ASN A 273 2.98 17.79 2.84
C ASN A 273 3.94 17.77 4.04
N LEU A 274 3.63 18.55 5.09
CA LEU A 274 4.44 18.60 6.31
C LEU A 274 4.45 17.25 7.03
N LEU A 275 3.30 16.60 7.14
CA LEU A 275 3.15 15.32 7.83
C LEU A 275 3.82 14.19 7.06
N THR A 276 3.70 14.18 5.74
CA THR A 276 4.43 13.29 4.84
C THR A 276 5.95 13.48 5.02
N TRP A 277 6.43 14.72 5.01
CA TRP A 277 7.85 15.00 5.21
C TRP A 277 8.35 14.52 6.58
N LEU A 278 7.62 14.82 7.65
CA LEU A 278 7.95 14.36 9.00
C LEU A 278 7.98 12.83 9.07
N ARG A 279 6.98 12.14 8.51
CA ARG A 279 6.90 10.67 8.50
C ARG A 279 8.13 10.03 7.88
N TYR A 280 8.60 10.56 6.75
CA TYR A 280 9.74 10.01 6.02
C TYR A 280 11.10 10.58 6.46
N THR A 281 11.15 11.47 7.46
CA THR A 281 12.40 12.10 7.93
C THR A 281 12.70 11.82 9.41
N LEU A 282 11.69 11.72 10.28
CA LEU A 282 11.88 11.53 11.72
C LEU A 282 12.57 10.23 12.11
N TRP A 283 12.53 9.22 11.26
CA TRP A 283 13.23 7.96 11.52
C TRP A 283 14.75 8.15 11.60
N ILE A 284 15.32 9.18 10.96
CA ILE A 284 16.77 9.42 10.90
C ILE A 284 17.37 9.58 12.31
N PRO A 285 16.85 10.46 13.19
CA PRO A 285 17.30 10.50 14.58
C PRO A 285 16.64 9.44 15.46
N LEU A 286 15.34 9.13 15.26
CA LEU A 286 14.58 8.33 16.23
C LEU A 286 14.84 6.82 16.14
N TYR A 287 15.13 6.26 14.97
CA TYR A 287 15.38 4.82 14.86
C TYR A 287 16.72 4.45 15.50
N PRO A 288 17.84 5.14 15.19
CA PRO A 288 19.11 4.88 15.88
C PRO A 288 18.96 5.02 17.40
N LEU A 289 18.28 6.07 17.86
CA LEU A 289 18.06 6.26 19.29
C LEU A 289 17.20 5.15 19.89
N GLY A 290 16.13 4.73 19.21
CA GLY A 290 15.30 3.60 19.62
C GLY A 290 16.10 2.31 19.76
N PHE A 291 16.85 1.92 18.72
CA PHE A 291 17.70 0.72 18.75
C PHE A 291 18.79 0.78 19.82
N LEU A 292 19.38 1.96 20.06
CA LEU A 292 20.36 2.14 21.15
C LEU A 292 19.73 1.94 22.53
N MET A 293 18.53 2.49 22.77
CA MET A 293 17.83 2.31 24.03
C MET A 293 17.38 0.85 24.21
N GLU A 294 16.85 0.21 23.17
CA GLU A 294 16.49 -1.21 23.18
C GLU A 294 17.70 -2.10 23.48
N GLY A 295 18.83 -1.84 22.84
CA GLY A 295 20.08 -2.56 23.09
C GLY A 295 20.59 -2.36 24.50
N THR A 296 20.48 -1.14 25.04
CA THR A 296 20.84 -0.83 26.43
C THR A 296 19.97 -1.61 27.42
N VAL A 297 18.65 -1.66 27.20
CA VAL A 297 17.74 -2.47 28.03
C VAL A 297 18.13 -3.95 28.01
N VAL A 298 18.47 -4.49 26.83
CA VAL A 298 18.94 -5.89 26.71
C VAL A 298 20.24 -6.11 27.47
N ILE A 299 21.23 -5.24 27.31
CA ILE A 299 22.53 -5.34 28.00
C ILE A 299 22.35 -5.28 29.52
N MET A 300 21.53 -4.35 30.02
CA MET A 300 21.21 -4.24 31.45
C MET A 300 20.45 -5.47 31.96
N SER A 301 19.62 -6.08 31.11
CA SER A 301 18.84 -7.27 31.47
C SER A 301 19.72 -8.51 31.64
N ILE A 302 20.74 -8.71 30.81
CA ILE A 302 21.60 -9.91 30.83
C ILE A 302 22.04 -10.31 32.24
N PRO A 303 22.80 -9.50 33.01
CA PRO A 303 23.28 -9.91 34.33
C PRO A 303 22.15 -10.15 35.35
N LEU A 304 21.00 -9.49 35.19
CA LEU A 304 19.83 -9.68 36.06
C LEU A 304 19.17 -11.05 35.80
N PHE A 305 19.08 -11.47 34.54
CA PHE A 305 18.57 -12.79 34.17
C PHE A 305 19.57 -13.92 34.47
N GLU A 306 20.87 -13.64 34.49
CA GLU A 306 21.90 -14.58 34.96
C GLU A 306 21.77 -14.86 36.47
N GLN A 307 21.51 -13.83 37.27
CA GLN A 307 21.35 -13.96 38.72
C GLN A 307 20.01 -14.58 39.12
N SER A 308 18.92 -14.15 38.47
CA SER A 308 17.57 -14.61 38.80
C SER A 308 17.25 -16.00 38.22
N ASN A 309 18.02 -16.47 37.23
CA ASN A 309 17.75 -17.68 36.43
C ASN A 309 16.35 -17.70 35.78
N LYS A 310 15.70 -16.55 35.65
CA LYS A 310 14.36 -16.44 35.08
C LYS A 310 14.39 -16.83 33.60
N PHE A 311 13.40 -17.63 33.19
CA PHE A 311 13.31 -18.26 31.85
C PHE A 311 14.45 -19.23 31.48
N SER A 312 15.34 -19.56 32.42
CA SER A 312 16.36 -20.60 32.23
C SER A 312 15.88 -21.93 32.83
N ILE A 313 16.13 -23.03 32.13
CA ILE A 313 15.74 -24.38 32.55
C ILE A 313 17.02 -25.18 32.81
N MET A 314 17.19 -25.60 34.06
CA MET A 314 18.30 -26.48 34.48
C MET A 314 17.93 -27.94 34.29
N TYR A 315 18.92 -28.77 33.97
CA TYR A 315 18.75 -30.21 33.88
C TYR A 315 18.51 -30.81 35.27
N PRO A 316 17.50 -31.68 35.47
CA PRO A 316 17.24 -32.28 36.76
C PRO A 316 18.45 -33.06 37.29
N GLY A 317 19.04 -32.60 38.41
CA GLY A 317 20.16 -33.27 39.06
C GLY A 317 21.56 -32.94 38.48
N SER A 318 21.71 -31.89 37.67
CA SER A 318 23.04 -31.40 37.27
C SER A 318 23.08 -29.88 37.12
N ASP A 319 24.25 -29.27 37.27
CA ASP A 319 24.48 -27.82 37.09
C ASP A 319 24.51 -27.37 35.62
N ARG A 320 23.97 -28.18 34.70
CA ARG A 320 23.90 -27.87 33.27
C ARG A 320 22.54 -27.30 32.90
N TYR A 321 22.53 -26.24 32.10
CA TYR A 321 21.30 -25.67 31.54
C TYR A 321 20.89 -26.40 30.27
N ILE A 322 19.60 -26.72 30.17
CA ILE A 322 18.95 -27.17 28.93
C ILE A 322 18.66 -25.96 28.04
N LEU A 323 18.13 -24.90 28.66
CA LEU A 323 17.86 -23.62 28.03
C LEU A 323 18.40 -22.54 28.95
N TYR A 324 19.32 -21.71 28.44
CA TYR A 324 19.88 -20.59 29.20
C TYR A 324 19.50 -19.29 28.51
N PHE A 325 18.59 -18.57 29.14
CA PHE A 325 17.98 -17.37 28.57
C PHE A 325 18.98 -16.24 28.24
N PRO A 326 20.05 -16.01 29.02
CA PRO A 326 21.04 -15.00 28.66
C PRO A 326 21.75 -15.26 27.32
N TRP A 327 21.95 -16.52 26.89
CA TRP A 327 22.47 -16.80 25.53
C TRP A 327 21.53 -16.28 24.44
N PHE A 328 20.21 -16.40 24.66
CA PHE A 328 19.22 -15.83 23.76
C PHE A 328 19.33 -14.30 23.70
N LEU A 329 19.55 -13.62 24.82
CA LEU A 329 19.72 -12.15 24.86
C LEU A 329 20.99 -11.69 24.11
N HIS A 330 22.11 -12.41 24.26
CA HIS A 330 23.33 -12.13 23.49
C HIS A 330 23.09 -12.29 21.98
N GLY A 331 22.41 -13.37 21.57
CA GLY A 331 22.01 -13.56 20.17
C GLY A 331 21.05 -12.48 19.69
N TYR A 332 20.13 -12.03 20.54
CA TYR A 332 19.18 -10.97 20.23
C TYR A 332 19.89 -9.63 19.99
N LEU A 333 20.99 -9.31 20.69
CA LEU A 333 21.78 -8.10 20.40
C LEU A 333 22.35 -8.09 18.97
N VAL A 334 22.83 -9.24 18.50
CA VAL A 334 23.31 -9.38 17.11
C VAL A 334 22.16 -9.20 16.13
N LEU A 335 21.01 -9.82 16.41
CA LEU A 335 19.80 -9.67 15.60
C LEU A 335 19.32 -8.21 15.57
N LEU A 336 19.38 -7.50 16.70
CA LEU A 336 18.99 -6.10 16.82
C LEU A 336 19.87 -5.21 15.93
N ALA A 337 21.18 -5.43 15.90
CA ALA A 337 22.10 -4.69 15.03
C ALA A 337 21.80 -4.93 13.53
N LEU A 338 21.55 -6.19 13.14
CA LEU A 338 21.17 -6.54 11.76
C LEU A 338 19.81 -5.96 11.38
N ALA A 339 18.84 -6.02 12.30
CA ALA A 339 17.51 -5.44 12.12
C ALA A 339 17.58 -3.91 11.98
N ALA A 340 18.41 -3.25 12.78
CA ALA A 340 18.64 -1.81 12.70
C ALA A 340 19.16 -1.40 11.32
N TYR A 341 20.19 -2.08 10.82
CA TYR A 341 20.74 -1.83 9.48
C TYR A 341 19.69 -2.02 8.38
N LYS A 342 19.01 -3.17 8.36
CA LYS A 342 17.98 -3.46 7.34
C LYS A 342 16.82 -2.47 7.40
N MET A 343 16.36 -2.13 8.59
CA MET A 343 15.23 -1.21 8.79
C MET A 343 15.58 0.22 8.37
N MET A 344 16.77 0.72 8.72
CA MET A 344 17.21 2.05 8.29
C MET A 344 17.38 2.13 6.76
N ASN A 345 17.94 1.09 6.13
CA ASN A 345 18.03 1.04 4.67
C ASN A 345 16.65 1.02 4.01
N TYR A 346 15.72 0.23 4.56
CA TYR A 346 14.33 0.20 4.10
C TYR A 346 13.66 1.58 4.18
N MET A 347 13.79 2.28 5.32
CA MET A 347 13.24 3.63 5.50
C MET A 347 13.90 4.67 4.58
N TYR A 348 15.18 4.51 4.29
CA TYR A 348 15.90 5.36 3.33
C TYR A 348 15.36 5.18 1.90
N ILE A 349 15.15 3.94 1.46
CA ILE A 349 14.56 3.63 0.16
C ILE A 349 13.15 4.21 0.07
N GLN A 350 12.32 4.02 1.11
CA GLN A 350 10.97 4.60 1.16
C GLN A 350 10.99 6.13 1.07
N ARG A 351 11.90 6.78 1.80
CA ARG A 351 12.08 8.23 1.76
C ARG A 351 12.44 8.70 0.34
N LYS A 352 13.38 8.02 -0.33
CA LYS A 352 13.74 8.33 -1.73
C LYS A 352 12.55 8.18 -2.66
N LYS A 353 11.78 7.09 -2.53
CA LYS A 353 10.60 6.84 -3.37
C LYS A 353 9.52 7.90 -3.19
N LYS A 354 9.25 8.33 -1.94
CA LYS A 354 8.15 9.27 -1.65
C LYS A 354 8.53 10.74 -1.78
N LEU A 355 9.74 11.13 -1.35
CA LEU A 355 10.18 12.53 -1.40
C LEU A 355 11.07 12.85 -2.61
N GLY A 356 11.70 11.85 -3.24
CA GLY A 356 12.62 12.06 -4.36
C GLY A 356 11.94 12.33 -5.71
N VAL A 357 10.72 11.83 -5.91
CA VAL A 357 9.99 11.99 -7.19
C VAL A 357 9.41 13.42 -7.32
N GLY A 358 9.04 14.06 -6.21
CA GLY A 358 8.46 15.40 -6.20
C GLY A 358 9.42 16.55 -6.56
N PHE A 359 10.74 16.30 -6.63
CA PHE A 359 11.72 17.31 -7.03
C PHE A 359 11.99 17.30 -8.55
N LYS A 360 11.78 16.16 -9.23
CA LYS A 360 12.00 16.05 -10.67
C LYS A 360 10.85 16.64 -11.50
N SER A 361 9.58 16.50 -11.08
CA SER A 361 8.45 17.02 -11.86
C SER A 361 8.36 18.56 -11.87
N LYS A 362 8.71 19.23 -10.78
CA LYS A 362 8.74 20.71 -10.73
C LYS A 362 9.88 21.35 -11.52
N THR A 363 10.94 20.60 -11.80
CA THR A 363 12.09 21.09 -12.57
C THR A 363 11.88 20.92 -14.08
N SER A 364 11.10 19.93 -14.51
CA SER A 364 10.72 19.75 -15.92
C SER A 364 9.66 20.74 -16.40
N GLU A 365 8.73 21.18 -15.54
CA GLU A 365 7.77 22.23 -15.92
C GLU A 365 8.43 23.60 -16.07
N LYS A 366 9.40 23.96 -15.21
CA LYS A 366 10.12 25.23 -15.31
C LYS A 366 11.09 25.33 -16.50
N LYS A 367 11.46 24.21 -17.13
CA LYS A 367 12.31 24.20 -18.34
C LYS A 367 11.53 24.16 -19.65
N LYS A 368 10.22 23.92 -19.61
CA LYS A 368 9.34 24.00 -20.79
C LYS A 368 8.63 25.36 -20.92
N SER A 369 8.79 26.25 -19.95
CA SER A 369 8.19 27.58 -19.91
C SER A 369 9.23 28.72 -19.97
N ALA A 370 10.44 28.45 -20.48
CA ALA A 370 11.51 29.44 -20.63
C ALA A 370 12.01 29.46 -22.08
#